data_AF-A0A2U1E7E8-F1
#
_entry.id   AF-A0A2U1E7E8-F1
#
_cell.length_a   1.000
_cell.length_b   1.000
_cell.length_c   1.000
_cell.angle_alpha   90.00
_cell.angle_beta   90.00
_cell.angle_gamma   90.00
#
_symmetry.space_group_name_H-M   'P 1'
#
loop_
_entity.id
_entity.type
_entity.pdbx_description
1 polymer ?
#
loop_
_entity_poly.entity_id
_entity_poly.type
_entity_poly.pdbx_seq_one_letter_code
_entity_poly.pdbx_strand_id
1 'polypeptide(L)'
;MSDIGDTSRSLRGPRRYRLDARRFRGPLHAPARNDHEQHESDDLAALVEIARTLVAEGFTAWIYERVRSAAPWPEAWDLRLVTQLDPDRARD
;
A
#
# COMPACT_ATOMS: atom_id res chain seq x y z
N MET A 1 34.11 19.42 17.67
CA MET A 1 33.42 18.62 16.65
C MET A 1 32.29 17.91 17.36
N SER A 2 31.08 18.44 17.27
CA SER A 2 29.91 17.85 17.93
C SER A 2 29.35 16.76 17.04
N ASP A 3 29.53 15.52 17.51
CA ASP A 3 28.96 14.32 16.94
C ASP A 3 27.47 14.29 17.34
N ILE A 4 26.61 14.90 16.52
CA ILE A 4 25.16 14.85 16.72
C ILE A 4 24.70 13.51 16.16
N GLY A 5 24.75 12.51 17.03
CA GLY A 5 24.25 11.18 16.79
C GLY A 5 22.81 11.20 16.29
N ASP A 6 22.65 10.72 15.06
CA ASP A 6 21.41 10.34 14.39
C ASP A 6 20.61 9.37 15.28
N THR A 7 19.78 9.94 16.15
CA THR A 7 18.98 9.19 17.12
C THR A 7 17.48 9.42 16.86
N SER A 8 17.04 9.30 15.61
CA SER A 8 15.61 9.38 15.27
C SER A 8 15.01 8.08 14.73
N ARG A 9 15.81 7.01 14.58
CA ARG A 9 15.43 5.86 13.74
C ARG A 9 14.78 4.66 14.45
N SER A 10 14.67 4.66 15.78
CA SER A 10 14.41 3.41 16.54
C SER A 10 13.18 3.41 17.47
N LEU A 11 12.21 4.30 17.27
CA LEU A 11 10.93 4.28 18.02
C LEU A 11 9.73 3.70 17.24
N ARG A 12 9.92 3.30 15.98
CA ARG A 12 8.88 2.67 15.16
C ARG A 12 9.25 1.21 15.00
N GLY A 13 8.39 0.29 15.44
CA GLY A 13 8.52 -1.14 15.12
C GLY A 13 8.65 -1.35 13.60
N PRO A 14 8.92 -2.59 13.14
CA PRO A 14 9.11 -2.87 11.72
C PRO A 14 7.91 -2.32 10.93
N ARG A 15 8.20 -1.49 9.92
CA ARG A 15 7.16 -0.90 9.08
C ARG A 15 6.44 -2.05 8.38
N ARG A 16 5.10 -2.03 8.43
CA ARG A 16 4.29 -2.97 7.66
C ARG A 16 3.55 -2.21 6.59
N TYR A 17 3.59 -2.75 5.39
CA TYR A 17 2.91 -2.24 4.23
C TYR A 17 1.86 -3.26 3.75
N ARG A 18 0.83 -2.73 3.11
CA ARG A 18 -0.26 -3.51 2.53
C ARG A 18 -0.52 -3.00 1.12
N LEU A 19 -0.55 -3.91 0.16
CA LEU A 19 -0.98 -3.69 -1.20
C LEU A 19 -2.41 -4.21 -1.34
N ASP A 20 -3.31 -3.35 -1.81
CA ASP A 20 -4.63 -3.73 -2.34
C ASP A 20 -4.66 -3.42 -3.83
N ALA A 21 -5.08 -4.39 -4.65
CA ALA A 21 -5.24 -4.19 -6.09
C ALA A 21 -6.64 -4.62 -6.53
N ARG A 22 -7.34 -3.77 -7.29
CA ARG A 22 -8.70 -4.02 -7.78
C ARG A 22 -8.76 -3.91 -9.29
N ARG A 23 -9.46 -4.85 -9.91
CA ARG A 23 -9.85 -4.76 -11.33
C ARG A 23 -11.34 -4.95 -11.45
N PHE A 24 -12.02 -3.87 -11.80
CA PHE A 24 -13.47 -3.81 -11.85
C PHE A 24 -13.96 -3.45 -13.24
N ARG A 25 -14.99 -4.15 -13.74
CA ARG A 25 -15.66 -3.86 -15.02
C ARG A 25 -17.16 -4.09 -14.91
N GLY A 26 -17.95 -3.16 -15.44
CA GLY A 26 -19.42 -3.22 -15.45
C GLY A 26 -20.05 -2.35 -14.36
N PRO A 27 -21.37 -2.42 -14.14
CA PRO A 27 -22.05 -1.63 -13.12
C PRO A 27 -21.80 -2.20 -11.70
N LEU A 28 -21.75 -1.33 -10.69
CA LEU A 28 -21.48 -1.72 -9.28
C LEU A 28 -22.46 -2.76 -8.73
N HIS A 29 -23.72 -2.75 -9.17
CA HIS A 29 -24.76 -3.66 -8.69
C HIS A 29 -24.78 -5.02 -9.43
N ALA A 30 -24.05 -5.14 -10.54
CA ALA A 30 -23.99 -6.37 -11.34
C ALA A 30 -22.67 -6.40 -12.15
N PRO A 31 -21.52 -6.56 -11.49
CA PRO A 31 -20.23 -6.46 -12.15
C PRO A 31 -20.02 -7.60 -13.14
N ALA A 32 -19.49 -7.27 -14.31
CA ALA A 32 -18.99 -8.25 -15.27
C ALA A 32 -17.63 -8.81 -14.84
N ARG A 33 -16.85 -8.04 -14.07
CA ARG A 33 -15.57 -8.44 -13.46
C ARG A 33 -15.32 -7.68 -12.16
N ASN A 34 -14.84 -8.36 -11.13
CA ASN A 34 -14.52 -7.77 -9.83
C ASN A 34 -13.41 -8.58 -9.13
N ASP A 35 -12.19 -8.43 -9.62
CA ASP A 35 -11.03 -9.13 -9.07
C ASP A 35 -10.38 -8.28 -7.98
N HIS A 36 -9.85 -8.95 -6.95
CA HIS A 36 -9.17 -8.32 -5.83
C HIS A 36 -7.96 -9.15 -5.41
N GLU A 37 -6.80 -8.51 -5.37
CA GLU A 37 -5.56 -9.09 -4.84
C GLU A 37 -5.08 -8.29 -3.62
N GLN A 38 -4.52 -9.00 -2.65
CA GLN A 38 -3.99 -8.43 -1.40
C GLN A 38 -2.64 -9.04 -1.04
N HIS A 39 -1.69 -8.18 -0.69
CA HIS A 39 -0.37 -8.60 -0.22
C HIS A 39 0.05 -7.74 0.98
N GLU A 40 0.76 -8.34 1.94
CA GLU A 40 1.37 -7.62 3.06
C GLU A 40 2.87 -7.93 3.10
N SER A 41 3.68 -6.93 3.41
CA SER A 41 5.15 -7.07 3.49
C SER A 41 5.74 -5.96 4.35
N ASP A 42 6.93 -6.17 4.91
CA ASP A 42 7.77 -5.09 5.47
C ASP A 42 8.71 -4.47 4.42
N ASP A 43 8.84 -5.10 3.25
CA ASP A 43 9.56 -4.58 2.09
C ASP A 43 8.61 -3.85 1.12
N LEU A 44 8.71 -2.52 1.13
CA LEU A 44 7.97 -1.65 0.22
C LEU A 44 8.36 -1.85 -1.25
N ALA A 45 9.64 -2.09 -1.54
CA ALA A 45 10.11 -2.22 -2.91
C ALA A 45 9.53 -3.49 -3.55
N ALA A 46 9.50 -4.60 -2.82
CA ALA A 46 8.86 -5.83 -3.27
C ALA A 46 7.37 -5.63 -3.59
N LEU A 47 6.62 -4.90 -2.75
CA LEU A 47 5.21 -4.59 -3.02
C LEU A 47 5.03 -3.69 -4.25
N VAL A 48 5.95 -2.76 -4.50
CA VAL A 48 5.92 -1.91 -5.71
C VAL A 48 6.11 -2.75 -6.97
N GLU A 49 7.00 -3.73 -6.96
CA GLU A 49 7.18 -4.62 -8.12
C GLU A 49 5.94 -5.48 -8.38
N ILE A 50 5.34 -6.05 -7.33
CA ILE A 50 4.06 -6.78 -7.45
C ILE A 50 2.97 -5.85 -8.01
N ALA A 51 2.87 -4.62 -7.48
CA ALA A 51 1.89 -3.64 -7.95
C ALA A 51 2.07 -3.31 -9.43
N ARG A 52 3.31 -3.18 -9.92
CA ARG A 52 3.60 -2.95 -11.35
C ARG A 52 3.13 -4.10 -12.22
N THR A 53 3.37 -5.35 -11.80
CA THR A 53 2.86 -6.54 -12.52
C THR A 53 1.34 -6.53 -12.59
N LEU A 54 0.66 -6.30 -11.46
CA LEU A 54 -0.81 -6.23 -11.41
C LEU A 54 -1.36 -5.08 -12.27
N VAL A 55 -0.69 -3.93 -12.28
CA VAL A 55 -1.08 -2.79 -13.12
C VAL A 55 -0.94 -3.11 -14.60
N ALA A 56 0.10 -3.82 -15.01
CA ALA A 56 0.25 -4.31 -16.39
C ALA A 56 -0.89 -5.27 -16.79
N GLU A 57 -1.48 -5.99 -15.83
CA GLU A 57 -2.68 -6.82 -16.02
C GLU A 57 -4.02 -6.05 -15.96
N GLY A 58 -3.96 -4.73 -15.74
CA GLY A 58 -5.13 -3.84 -15.71
C GLY A 58 -5.78 -3.68 -14.33
N PHE A 59 -5.06 -3.93 -13.24
CA PHE A 59 -5.51 -3.57 -11.89
C PHE A 59 -5.12 -2.14 -11.54
N THR A 60 -5.98 -1.42 -10.84
CA THR A 60 -5.55 -0.25 -10.05
C THR A 60 -5.03 -0.76 -8.71
N ALA A 61 -3.85 -0.29 -8.29
CA ALA A 61 -3.16 -0.75 -7.09
C ALA A 61 -2.90 0.39 -6.11
N TRP A 62 -3.10 0.14 -4.82
CA TRP A 62 -2.81 1.06 -3.71
C TRP A 62 -1.89 0.38 -2.71
N ILE A 63 -0.82 1.07 -2.31
CA ILE A 63 0.07 0.62 -1.24
C ILE A 63 -0.10 1.54 -0.04
N TYR A 64 -0.36 0.95 1.12
CA TYR A 64 -0.52 1.62 2.40
C TYR A 64 0.60 1.25 3.36
N GLU A 65 0.96 2.15 4.26
CA GLU A 65 1.75 1.87 5.45
C GLU A 65 0.82 1.78 6.66
N ARG A 66 1.00 0.75 7.49
CA ARG A 66 0.34 0.65 8.79
C ARG A 66 1.05 1.59 9.76
N VAL A 67 0.33 2.62 10.19
CA VAL A 67 0.81 3.57 11.20
C VAL A 67 0.03 3.36 12.50
N ARG A 68 0.71 3.51 13.64
CA ARG A 68 0.07 3.34 14.95
C ARG A 68 -1.08 4.33 15.06
N SER A 69 -2.28 3.84 15.36
CA SER A 69 -3.42 4.73 15.53
C SER A 69 -3.24 5.59 16.78
N ALA A 70 -3.70 6.84 16.71
CA ALA A 70 -3.79 7.72 17.87
C ALA A 70 -5.01 7.40 18.75
N ALA A 71 -5.91 6.52 18.27
CA ALA A 71 -7.08 6.09 19.01
C ALA A 71 -6.66 5.31 20.29
N PRO A 72 -7.48 5.35 21.36
CA PRO A 72 -7.16 4.68 22.63
C PRO A 72 -7.21 3.13 22.56
N TRP A 73 -7.28 2.56 21.36
CA TRP A 73 -7.48 1.14 21.10
C TRP A 73 -6.12 0.53 20.73
N PRO A 74 -5.53 -0.33 21.59
CA PRO A 74 -4.14 -0.78 21.44
C PRO A 74 -3.85 -1.52 20.12
N GLU A 75 -4.87 -2.15 19.53
CA GLU A 75 -4.76 -2.94 18.30
C GLU A 75 -5.16 -2.15 17.05
N ALA A 76 -5.60 -0.90 17.18
CA ALA A 76 -5.98 -0.08 16.04
C ALA A 76 -4.73 0.40 15.28
N TRP A 77 -4.69 0.11 13.99
CA TRP A 77 -3.69 0.62 13.07
C TRP A 77 -4.41 1.43 12.00
N ASP A 78 -3.91 2.64 11.74
CA ASP A 78 -4.40 3.43 10.62
C ASP A 78 -3.61 3.04 9.36
N LEU A 79 -4.26 3.15 8.20
CA LEU A 79 -3.62 2.94 6.91
C LEU A 79 -3.33 4.29 6.26
N ARG A 80 -2.04 4.58 6.09
CA ARG A 80 -1.59 5.77 5.36
C ARG A 80 -1.26 5.39 3.93
N LEU A 81 -1.93 5.98 2.94
CA LEU A 81 -1.61 5.77 1.53
C LEU A 81 -0.18 6.25 1.25
N VAL A 82 0.65 5.36 0.70
CA VAL A 82 2.03 5.63 0.29
C VAL A 82 2.08 5.96 -1.19
N THR A 83 1.44 5.12 -2.01
CA THR A 83 1.38 5.32 -3.45
C THR A 83 0.16 4.63 -4.06
N GLN A 84 -0.25 5.13 -5.22
CA GLN A 84 -1.27 4.55 -6.06
C GLN A 84 -0.70 4.42 -7.48
N LEU A 85 -0.86 3.24 -8.07
CA LEU A 85 -0.53 2.96 -9.45
C LEU A 85 -1.82 2.64 -10.20
N ASP A 86 -1.99 3.27 -11.36
CA ASP A 86 -3.20 3.12 -12.17
C ASP A 86 -2.79 2.73 -13.61
N PRO A 87 -3.47 1.76 -14.24
CA PRO A 87 -3.17 1.31 -15.60
C PRO A 87 -3.36 2.40 -16.66
N ASP A 88 -4.21 3.41 -16.42
CA ASP A 88 -4.44 4.49 -17.38
C ASP A 88 -3.38 5.58 -17.25
N ARG A 89 -2.85 5.80 -16.05
CA ARG A 89 -1.78 6.79 -15.79
C ARG A 89 -0.40 6.32 -16.21
N ALA A 90 -0.21 5.01 -16.41
CA ALA A 90 1.04 4.41 -16.88
C ALA A 90 1.24 4.51 -18.41
N ARG A 91 0.27 5.08 -19.15
CA ARG A 91 0.30 5.19 -20.62
C ARG A 91 0.72 6.58 -21.14
N ASP A 92 0.88 7.57 -20.26
CA ASP A 92 1.41 8.90 -20.55
C ASP A 92 2.93 8.96 -20.32
#